data_AF-A0A534JBC8-F1
#
_entry.id   AF-A0A534JBC8-F1
#
_cell.length_a   1.000
_cell.length_b   1.000
_cell.length_c   1.000
_cell.angle_alpha   90.00
_cell.angle_beta   90.00
_cell.angle_gamma   90.00
#
_symmetry.space_group_name_H-M   'P 1'
#
loop_
_entity.id
_entity.type
_entity.pdbx_description
1 polymer ?
#
loop_
_entity_poly.entity_id
_entity_poly.type
_entity_poly.pdbx_seq_one_letter_code
_entity_poly.pdbx_strand_id
1 'polypeptide(L)'
;MRRTGTILGAWTKGDISREIVSVMAATMLGSIETMSEALGCPSPERVVVETERCRMLAEKFEPHGVLVLVATRDGSADDLQRSSLKIRSRLSEASGGADRARPALPAPIRTAR
;
A
#
# COMPACT_ATOMS: atom_id res chain seq x y z
N MET A 1 -3.62 -1.75 0.48
CA MET A 1 -4.97 -1.43 -0.05
C MET A 1 -4.82 -0.80 -1.44
N ARG A 2 -5.89 -0.77 -2.26
CA ARG A 2 -5.92 0.05 -3.48
C ARG A 2 -6.08 1.53 -3.12
N ARG A 3 -5.76 2.44 -4.06
CA ARG A 3 -5.98 3.89 -3.87
C ARG A 3 -7.45 4.27 -3.65
N THR A 4 -8.38 3.40 -4.05
CA THR A 4 -9.82 3.53 -3.79
C THR A 4 -10.25 3.15 -2.36
N GLY A 5 -9.32 2.73 -1.49
CA GLY A 5 -9.62 2.22 -0.15
C GLY A 5 -10.00 0.74 -0.11
N THR A 6 -10.05 0.06 -1.26
CA THR A 6 -10.30 -1.41 -1.32
C THR A 6 -9.18 -2.17 -0.61
N ILE A 7 -9.52 -2.98 0.38
CA ILE A 7 -8.55 -3.74 1.17
C ILE A 7 -7.99 -4.90 0.32
N LEU A 8 -6.65 -5.01 0.28
CA LEU A 8 -5.94 -6.14 -0.34
C LEU A 8 -5.41 -7.12 0.72
N GLY A 9 -5.24 -6.63 1.94
CA GLY A 9 -4.69 -7.32 3.08
C GLY A 9 -4.61 -6.30 4.22
N ALA A 10 -5.02 -6.70 5.41
CA ALA A 10 -5.03 -5.83 6.58
C ALA A 10 -4.86 -6.66 7.84
N TRP A 11 -4.13 -6.09 8.80
CA TRP A 11 -4.00 -6.62 10.14
C TRP A 11 -4.06 -5.47 11.14
N THR A 12 -4.76 -5.70 12.23
CA THR A 12 -4.96 -4.74 13.31
C THR A 12 -4.85 -5.47 14.64
N LYS A 13 -4.29 -4.80 15.66
CA LYS A 13 -4.36 -5.28 17.04
C LYS A 13 -5.68 -4.79 17.66
N GLY A 14 -6.54 -5.73 18.07
CA GLY A 14 -7.85 -5.43 18.66
C GLY A 14 -8.92 -5.02 17.65
N ASP A 15 -10.04 -4.53 18.17
CA ASP A 15 -11.26 -4.23 17.41
C ASP A 15 -11.22 -2.87 16.74
N ILE A 16 -10.33 -2.73 15.75
CA ILE A 16 -10.26 -1.57 14.86
C ILE A 16 -10.92 -1.93 13.53
N SER A 17 -11.94 -1.17 13.12
CA SER A 17 -12.58 -1.38 11.81
C SER A 17 -11.59 -1.07 10.69
N ARG A 18 -11.29 -2.10 9.89
CA ARG A 18 -10.31 -2.03 8.81
C ARG A 18 -10.87 -1.25 7.63
N GLU A 19 -12.17 -1.39 7.38
CA GLU A 19 -12.91 -0.73 6.31
C GLU A 19 -12.94 0.78 6.53
N ILE A 20 -13.25 1.23 7.75
CA ILE A 20 -13.23 2.67 8.07
C ILE A 20 -11.81 3.22 7.88
N VAL A 21 -10.80 2.55 8.45
CA VAL A 21 -9.41 3.01 8.34
C VAL A 21 -8.94 3.05 6.89
N SER A 22 -9.27 2.06 6.06
CA SER A 22 -8.81 2.02 4.66
C SER A 22 -9.46 3.10 3.81
N VAL A 23 -10.76 3.36 3.99
CA VAL A 23 -11.46 4.45 3.29
C VAL A 23 -10.91 5.80 3.72
N MET A 24 -10.75 6.03 5.03
CA MET A 24 -10.23 7.31 5.52
C MET A 24 -8.79 7.56 5.08
N ALA A 25 -7.94 6.54 5.10
CA ALA A 25 -6.58 6.65 4.61
C ALA A 25 -6.53 6.93 3.09
N ALA A 26 -7.40 6.29 2.29
CA ALA A 26 -7.51 6.56 0.87
C ALA A 26 -7.96 7.99 0.57
N THR A 27 -8.97 8.47 1.29
CA THR A 27 -9.45 9.85 1.18
C THR A 27 -8.34 10.85 1.53
N MET A 28 -7.65 10.64 2.66
CA MET A 28 -6.55 11.48 3.10
C MET A 28 -5.44 11.57 2.05
N LEU A 29 -5.05 10.43 1.46
CA LEU A 29 -4.06 10.39 0.41
C LEU A 29 -4.51 11.13 -0.85
N GLY A 30 -5.75 10.92 -1.30
CA GLY A 30 -6.31 11.64 -2.44
C GLY A 30 -6.32 13.15 -2.22
N SER A 31 -6.64 13.62 -1.00
CA SER A 31 -6.56 15.04 -0.63
C SER A 31 -5.14 15.57 -0.70
N ILE A 32 -4.15 14.83 -0.19
CA ILE A 32 -2.74 15.24 -0.24
C ILE A 32 -2.21 15.27 -1.67
N GLU A 33 -2.58 14.29 -2.50
CA GLU A 33 -2.23 14.27 -3.93
C GLU A 33 -2.81 15.50 -4.63
N THR A 34 -4.10 15.79 -4.40
CA THR A 34 -4.77 16.97 -4.96
C THR A 34 -4.10 18.28 -4.53
N MET A 35 -3.73 18.40 -3.24
CA MET A 35 -3.01 19.58 -2.74
C MET A 35 -1.62 19.70 -3.37
N SER A 36 -0.91 18.57 -3.54
CA SER A 36 0.42 18.57 -4.17
C SER A 36 0.32 19.05 -5.62
N GLU A 37 -0.66 18.55 -6.37
CA GLU A 37 -0.93 18.99 -7.74
C GLU A 37 -1.29 20.48 -7.81
N ALA A 38 -2.16 20.96 -6.92
CA ALA A 38 -2.54 22.38 -6.85
C ALA A 38 -1.33 23.30 -6.56
N LEU A 39 -0.31 22.79 -5.87
CA LEU A 39 0.95 23.49 -5.59
C LEU A 39 1.99 23.32 -6.71
N GLY A 40 1.68 22.59 -7.79
CA GLY A 40 2.63 22.28 -8.87
C GLY A 40 3.70 21.25 -8.49
N CYS A 41 3.49 20.52 -7.40
CA CYS A 41 4.39 19.48 -6.91
C CYS A 41 3.96 18.09 -7.43
N PRO A 42 4.91 17.15 -7.61
CA PRO A 42 4.56 15.77 -7.91
C PRO A 42 3.82 15.11 -6.74
N SER A 43 2.96 14.13 -7.05
CA SER A 43 2.29 13.31 -6.02
C SER A 43 3.33 12.62 -5.12
N PRO A 44 3.19 12.71 -3.79
CA PRO A 44 4.21 12.22 -2.87
C PRO A 44 4.32 10.70 -2.88
N GLU A 45 5.55 10.19 -2.87
CA GLU A 45 5.82 8.75 -2.72
C GLU A 45 5.54 8.24 -1.30
N ARG A 46 5.60 9.14 -0.32
CA ARG A 46 5.44 8.88 1.11
C ARG A 46 4.72 10.03 1.80
N VAL A 47 3.82 9.67 2.71
CA VAL A 47 3.15 10.58 3.64
C VAL A 47 3.36 10.07 5.06
N VAL A 48 3.75 10.96 5.97
CA VAL A 48 3.81 10.69 7.41
C VAL A 48 2.80 11.60 8.10
N VAL A 49 1.96 11.01 8.95
CA VAL A 49 1.01 11.74 9.78
C VAL A 49 1.34 11.50 11.24
N GLU A 50 1.55 12.57 11.97
CA GLU A 50 1.82 12.53 13.40
C GLU A 50 0.61 13.06 14.16
N THR A 51 0.19 12.30 15.16
CA THR A 51 -0.86 12.69 16.10
C THR A 51 -0.33 12.55 17.51
N GLU A 52 -1.08 13.02 18.50
CA GLU A 52 -0.68 12.90 19.91
C GLU A 52 -0.49 11.45 20.37
N ARG A 53 -1.17 10.49 19.73
CA ARG A 53 -1.23 9.09 20.18
C ARG A 53 -0.62 8.09 19.21
N CYS A 54 -0.53 8.43 17.93
CA CYS A 54 -0.05 7.52 16.90
C CYS A 54 0.69 8.25 15.79
N ARG A 55 1.54 7.48 15.10
CA ARG A 55 2.18 7.88 13.86
C ARG A 55 1.70 6.94 12.76
N MET A 56 1.38 7.53 11.61
CA MET A 56 0.98 6.80 10.41
C MET A 56 2.01 7.03 9.32
N LEU A 57 2.37 5.96 8.61
CA LEU A 57 3.18 5.98 7.41
C LEU A 57 2.34 5.42 6.27
N ALA A 58 2.14 6.20 5.22
CA ALA A 58 1.53 5.76 3.98
C ALA A 58 2.52 5.89 2.83
N GLU A 59 2.67 4.84 2.03
CA GLU A 59 3.57 4.84 0.89
C GLU A 59 2.94 4.19 -0.33
N LYS A 60 3.26 4.72 -1.51
CA LYS A 60 2.94 4.07 -2.78
C LYS A 60 3.64 2.71 -2.86
N PHE A 61 2.88 1.68 -3.17
CA PHE A 61 3.33 0.29 -3.25
C PHE A 61 2.88 -0.31 -4.57
N GLU A 62 3.50 0.12 -5.66
CA GLU A 62 3.15 -0.28 -7.02
C GLU A 62 3.63 -1.70 -7.36
N PRO A 63 2.91 -2.43 -8.25
CA PRO A 63 1.63 -2.08 -8.90
C PRO A 63 0.39 -2.33 -8.00
N HIS A 64 0.62 -2.60 -6.72
CA HIS A 64 -0.40 -3.15 -5.83
C HIS A 64 -1.26 -2.07 -5.17
N GLY A 65 -0.82 -0.82 -5.09
CA GLY A 65 -1.60 0.30 -4.55
C GLY A 65 -0.81 1.05 -3.47
N VAL A 66 -1.30 1.00 -2.23
CA VAL A 66 -0.74 1.74 -1.09
C VAL A 66 -0.56 0.83 0.12
N LEU A 67 0.58 0.95 0.80
CA LEU A 67 0.83 0.39 2.12
C LEU A 67 0.61 1.47 3.18
N VAL A 68 -0.22 1.16 4.18
CA VAL A 68 -0.47 2.05 5.32
C VAL A 68 -0.08 1.30 6.59
N LEU A 69 0.79 1.91 7.40
CA LEU A 69 1.25 1.39 8.68
C LEU A 69 0.91 2.40 9.78
N VAL A 70 0.44 1.91 10.91
CA VAL A 70 0.11 2.74 12.08
C VAL A 70 0.83 2.15 13.29
N ALA A 71 1.55 2.99 14.02
CA ALA A 71 2.18 2.65 15.28
C ALA A 71 1.71 3.60 16.38
N THR A 72 1.75 3.14 17.63
CA THR A 72 1.64 4.04 18.78
C THR A 72 2.77 5.07 18.74
N ARG A 73 2.58 6.23 19.38
CA ARG A 73 3.57 7.33 19.35
C ARG A 73 4.95 6.92 19.88
N ASP A 74 4.99 5.96 20.80
CA ASP A 74 6.24 5.41 21.34
C ASP A 74 7.05 4.64 20.29
N GLY A 75 6.41 4.21 19.20
CA GLY A 75 7.08 3.65 18.03
C GLY A 75 7.79 4.75 17.21
N SER A 76 9.07 4.55 16.94
CA SER A 76 9.84 5.52 16.15
C SER A 76 9.39 5.53 14.68
N ALA A 77 9.61 6.66 13.99
CA ALA A 77 9.39 6.74 12.54
C ALA A 77 10.27 5.70 11.80
N ASP A 78 11.47 5.45 12.33
CA ASP A 78 12.40 4.45 11.82
C ASP A 78 11.84 3.02 11.95
N ASP A 79 11.07 2.72 12.99
CA ASP A 79 10.41 1.41 13.13
C ASP A 79 9.34 1.18 12.08
N LEU A 80 8.52 2.20 11.79
CA LEU A 80 7.55 2.17 10.70
C LEU A 80 8.26 1.98 9.36
N GLN A 81 9.37 2.68 9.15
CA GLN A 81 10.14 2.57 7.91
C GLN A 81 10.77 1.18 7.74
N ARG A 82 11.40 0.64 8.79
CA ARG A 82 11.96 -0.71 8.78
C ARG A 82 10.88 -1.76 8.53
N SER A 83 9.71 -1.58 9.14
CA SER A 83 8.56 -2.46 8.94
C SER A 83 8.04 -2.40 7.50
N SER A 84 7.96 -1.21 6.91
CA SER A 84 7.61 -1.05 5.49
C SER A 84 8.57 -1.83 4.60
N LEU A 85 9.89 -1.59 4.74
CA LEU A 85 10.90 -2.26 3.93
C LEU A 85 10.83 -3.79 4.03
N LYS A 86 10.62 -4.31 5.25
CA LYS A 86 10.46 -5.76 5.49
C LYS A 86 9.21 -6.32 4.82
N ILE A 87 8.08 -5.61 4.88
CA ILE A 87 6.83 -6.02 4.22
C ILE A 87 7.01 -6.01 2.70
N ARG A 88 7.62 -4.96 2.14
CA ARG A 88 7.90 -4.85 0.70
C ARG A 88 8.77 -5.99 0.19
N SER A 89 9.86 -6.30 0.91
CA SER A 89 10.78 -7.39 0.56
C SER A 89 10.05 -8.73 0.51
N ARG A 90 9.26 -9.06 1.55
CA ARG A 90 8.50 -10.32 1.61
C ARG A 90 7.43 -10.43 0.53
N LEU A 91 6.75 -9.32 0.20
CA LEU A 91 5.74 -9.30 -0.86
C LEU A 91 6.37 -9.45 -2.25
N SER A 92 7.56 -8.88 -2.47
CA SER A 92 8.33 -9.07 -3.70
C SER A 92 8.72 -10.53 -3.89
N GLU A 93 9.24 -11.18 -2.83
CA GLU A 93 9.59 -12.61 -2.83
C GLU A 93 8.37 -13.49 -3.12
N ALA A 94 7.23 -13.21 -2.46
CA ALA A 94 6.00 -13.96 -2.68
C ALA A 94 5.44 -13.79 -4.10
N SER A 95 5.54 -12.59 -4.67
CA SER A 95 5.04 -12.28 -6.02
C SER A 95 5.92 -12.89 -7.12
N GLY A 96 7.25 -12.91 -6.91
CA GLY A 96 8.18 -13.58 -7.82
C GLY A 96 8.01 -15.11 -7.86
N GLY A 97 7.45 -15.71 -6.80
CA GLY A 97 7.04 -17.11 -6.79
C GLY A 97 5.74 -17.37 -7.56
N ALA A 98 4.76 -16.46 -7.46
CA ALA A 98 3.48 -16.57 -8.16
C ALA A 98 3.62 -16.45 -9.69
N ASP A 99 4.54 -15.59 -10.18
CA ASP A 99 4.76 -15.40 -11.61
C ASP A 99 5.45 -16.62 -12.26
N ARG A 100 6.26 -17.38 -11.49
CA ARG A 100 6.84 -18.66 -11.93
C ARG A 100 5.84 -19.80 -11.99
N ALA A 101 4.72 -19.71 -11.28
CA ALA A 101 3.70 -20.76 -11.20
C ALA A 101 2.61 -20.63 -12.26
N ARG A 102 2.59 -19.55 -13.06
CA ARG A 102 1.61 -19.35 -14.12
C ARG A 102 2.01 -20.18 -15.35
N PRO A 103 1.26 -21.24 -15.72
CA PRO A 103 1.59 -22.01 -16.91
C PRO A 103 1.42 -21.13 -18.14
N ALA A 104 2.40 -21.17 -19.04
CA ALA A 104 2.32 -20.50 -20.33
C ALA A 104 1.06 -20.99 -21.07
N LEU A 105 0.19 -20.06 -21.46
CA LEU A 105 -0.95 -20.39 -22.30
C LEU A 105 -0.45 -21.06 -23.58
N PRO A 106 -0.98 -22.23 -23.97
CA PRO A 106 -0.56 -22.89 -25.19
C PRO A 106 -0.88 -22.00 -26.41
N ALA A 107 0.06 -21.97 -27.35
CA ALA A 107 -0.01 -21.14 -28.55
C ALA A 107 -1.31 -21.38 -29.35
N PRO A 108 -1.87 -20.35 -30.01
CA PRO A 108 -3.11 -20.48 -30.75
C PRO A 108 -2.95 -21.51 -31.88
N ILE A 109 -3.84 -22.50 -31.90
CA ILE A 109 -3.90 -23.53 -32.92
C ILE A 109 -4.22 -22.85 -34.26
N ARG A 110 -3.24 -22.85 -35.17
CA ARG A 110 -3.47 -22.46 -36.57
C ARG A 110 -4.34 -23.52 -37.23
N THR A 111 -5.60 -23.21 -37.46
CA THR A 111 -6.45 -23.97 -38.38
C THR A 111 -6.02 -23.66 -39.81
N ALA A 112 -5.44 -24.65 -40.49
CA ALA A 112 -5.23 -24.61 -41.93
C ALA A 112 -6.59 -24.73 -42.64
N ARG A 113 -6.79 -23.90 -43.67
CA ARG A 113 -7.92 -24.01 -44.62
C ARG A 113 -7.65 -25.08 -45.65
#